data_AF-A0A429MPF8-F1
#
_entry.id   AF-A0A429MPF8-F1
#
_cell.length_a   1.000
_cell.length_b   1.000
_cell.length_c   1.000
_cell.angle_alpha   90.00
_cell.angle_beta   90.00
_cell.angle_gamma   90.00
#
_symmetry.space_group_name_H-M   'P 1'
#
loop_
_entity.id
_entity.type
_entity.pdbx_description
1 polymer ?
#
loop_
_entity_poly.entity_id
_entity_poly.type
_entity_poly.pdbx_seq_one_letter_code
_entity_poly.pdbx_strand_id
1 'polypeptide(L)'
;MLKVNVDFKGTEVMNKNKESHGSKFILNTLTASMLLVSGQVFALEALTDADLSAVNGQDGISIQTTYNEINIDNAYWDDHAGTSNSADQVLRAQAGGIKVQKSNASTQTLGTNYRLDVGSNPTTGKTGLDFSLQSNPSLITVNSFKVCNSSSICSPTMGQLAIQTSSPLSLALTTQDGLFNANSQSSMRLGLNNANIYLGQVDARTQLNQLILKNFNFNFVGKGAMLIDPNRGLVLQTNTGSNTAAVGQTPNSTYGYVDFNRVADSASGLTAGTYVDSSGKVTNSGLNIEVMLSSNVDKSNPYALDTTNSPQNSKGLIRLGASGRMVNSYLQVRGMDGSSDKTTLGTANTASGTGSSNSILGNSGIAFRMKGEFTKDNDSMLGSDGKATTLEIGGAGLNAYGFEFGNLTGLNSATRGYFDSGNIYLNLADTKTLLMPNNATLNAIRLGSGTLTTAADYQHNIHRDTVTNPFSLILAMRGAEFQAFSRRGRFTTSANVAAANQFADNGLNNQWGLALPFYNLNANAAVYGVDAPANGAYYYT
;
A
#
# COMPACT_ATOMS: atom_id res chain seq x y z
N MET A 1 18.26 0.64 5.27
CA MET A 1 18.34 0.42 6.73
C MET A 1 17.48 1.49 7.40
N LEU A 2 16.35 1.12 8.01
CA LEU A 2 15.40 2.07 8.61
C LEU A 2 15.95 2.58 9.95
N LYS A 3 16.11 3.90 10.12
CA LYS A 3 16.46 4.52 11.42
C LYS A 3 15.28 5.39 11.88
N VAL A 4 14.75 5.08 13.06
CA VAL A 4 13.69 5.85 13.73
C VAL A 4 14.32 6.54 14.94
N ASN A 5 14.31 7.88 14.98
CA ASN A 5 14.65 8.65 16.17
C ASN A 5 13.35 9.17 16.78
N VAL A 6 13.11 8.86 18.06
CA VAL A 6 11.99 9.38 18.84
C VAL A 6 12.58 10.27 19.93
N ASP A 7 12.25 11.56 19.93
CA ASP A 7 12.69 12.52 20.94
C ASP A 7 11.46 13.04 21.70
N PHE A 8 11.50 13.01 23.04
CA PHE A 8 10.41 13.46 23.90
C PHE A 8 10.85 14.74 24.62
N LYS A 9 10.24 15.89 24.30
CA LYS A 9 10.48 17.15 25.01
C LYS A 9 9.25 17.61 25.79
N GLY A 10 9.36 17.63 27.12
CA GLY A 10 8.51 18.41 28.00
C GLY A 10 9.14 19.79 28.26
N THR A 11 8.35 20.86 28.28
CA THR A 11 8.82 22.23 28.58
C THR A 11 7.99 22.82 29.71
N GLU A 12 8.62 23.29 30.79
CA GLU A 12 7.99 24.13 31.82
C GLU A 12 8.73 25.47 31.92
N VAL A 13 7.97 26.57 32.01
CA VAL A 13 8.47 27.94 32.21
C VAL A 13 7.97 28.42 33.58
N MET A 14 8.87 28.92 34.44
CA MET A 14 8.53 29.48 35.74
C MET A 14 8.99 30.93 35.87
N ASN A 15 8.04 31.84 36.09
CA ASN A 15 8.28 33.24 36.45
C ASN A 15 8.39 33.37 37.98
N LYS A 16 9.42 34.07 38.47
CA LYS A 16 9.62 34.35 39.90
C LYS A 16 8.96 35.68 40.29
N ASN A 17 8.31 35.71 41.45
CA ASN A 17 8.26 36.88 42.34
C ASN A 17 8.05 36.48 43.81
N LYS A 18 8.81 37.15 44.69
CA LYS A 18 8.85 37.13 46.17
C LYS A 18 7.62 37.84 46.77
N GLU A 19 7.15 37.74 48.03
CA GLU A 19 7.55 37.09 49.30
C GLU A 19 6.37 37.19 50.32
N SER A 20 6.50 36.50 51.46
CA SER A 20 6.00 36.85 52.82
C SER A 20 4.89 36.01 53.50
N HIS A 21 5.39 35.07 54.31
CA HIS A 21 5.00 34.49 55.62
C HIS A 21 3.60 34.59 56.25
N GLY A 22 3.08 33.41 56.62
CA GLY A 22 2.15 33.18 57.74
C GLY A 22 2.14 31.69 58.13
N SER A 23 2.62 31.36 59.33
CA SER A 23 2.91 29.99 59.79
C SER A 23 1.66 29.10 59.87
N LYS A 24 1.59 28.11 58.97
CA LYS A 24 0.69 26.95 59.00
C LYS A 24 1.53 25.74 58.62
N PHE A 25 1.27 24.59 59.25
CA PHE A 25 1.95 23.30 59.06
C PHE A 25 2.48 23.11 57.63
N ILE A 26 3.76 23.42 57.40
CA ILE A 26 4.39 23.35 56.09
C ILE A 26 4.84 21.90 55.92
N LEU A 27 4.01 21.08 55.29
CA LEU A 27 4.57 19.97 54.52
C LEU A 27 5.50 20.63 53.49
N ASN A 28 6.79 20.29 53.50
CA ASN A 28 7.70 20.75 52.45
C ASN A 28 7.05 20.47 51.09
N THR A 29 7.11 21.43 50.16
CA THR A 29 6.59 21.24 48.80
C THR A 29 7.11 19.95 48.19
N LEU A 30 8.34 19.55 48.53
CA LEU A 30 8.91 18.24 48.20
C LEU A 30 8.11 17.04 48.72
N THR A 31 7.63 17.09 49.98
CA THR A 31 6.85 16.01 50.61
C THR A 31 5.43 15.95 50.05
N ALA A 32 4.80 17.10 49.76
CA ALA A 32 3.52 17.15 49.04
C ALA A 32 3.67 16.68 47.57
N SER A 33 4.77 17.04 46.91
CA SER A 33 5.11 16.55 45.56
C SER A 33 5.39 15.05 45.55
N MET A 34 6.11 14.50 46.53
CA MET A 34 6.35 13.05 46.63
C MET A 34 5.06 12.25 46.91
N LEU A 35 4.11 12.84 47.65
CA LEU A 35 2.78 12.24 47.86
C LEU A 35 1.92 12.28 46.59
N LEU A 36 2.06 13.30 45.74
CA LEU A 36 1.31 13.45 44.48
C LEU A 36 1.99 12.75 43.28
N VAL A 37 3.29 12.45 43.35
CA VAL A 37 4.06 11.65 42.37
C VAL A 37 3.91 10.14 42.63
N SER A 38 3.23 9.74 43.72
CA SER A 38 2.85 8.34 43.94
C SER A 38 1.67 7.85 43.06
N GLY A 39 1.12 8.74 42.23
CA GLY A 39 0.26 8.36 41.11
C GLY A 39 1.09 7.58 40.08
N GLN A 40 0.59 6.41 39.67
CA GLN A 40 1.30 5.51 38.78
C GLN A 40 1.58 6.18 37.42
N VAL A 41 2.80 6.70 37.28
CA VAL A 41 3.36 7.02 35.97
C VAL A 41 3.82 5.69 35.42
N PHE A 42 3.09 5.15 34.43
CA PHE A 42 3.56 4.04 33.62
C PHE A 42 4.69 4.55 32.70
N ALA A 43 5.86 4.79 33.30
CA ALA A 43 7.09 4.80 32.55
C ALA A 43 7.25 3.39 31.96
N LEU A 44 7.57 3.30 30.68
CA LEU A 44 7.98 2.04 30.05
C LEU A 44 9.17 1.50 30.86
N GLU A 45 8.94 0.49 31.69
CA GLU A 45 10.00 -0.22 32.35
C GLU A 45 10.81 -0.92 31.26
N ALA A 46 12.12 -0.69 31.23
CA ALA A 46 13.00 -1.29 30.24
C ALA A 46 13.00 -2.80 30.47
N LEU A 47 12.25 -3.52 29.63
CA LEU A 47 12.25 -4.97 29.62
C LEU A 47 13.64 -5.42 29.18
N THR A 48 14.46 -5.92 30.10
CA THR A 48 15.80 -6.38 29.77
C THR A 48 15.77 -7.80 29.23
N ASP A 49 16.76 -8.20 28.43
CA ASP A 49 16.88 -9.57 27.93
C ASP A 49 16.91 -10.61 29.08
N ALA A 50 17.38 -10.21 30.27
CA ALA A 50 17.34 -11.04 31.46
C ALA A 50 15.88 -11.30 31.93
N ASP A 51 15.03 -10.28 31.93
CA ASP A 51 13.61 -10.38 32.29
C ASP A 51 12.83 -11.24 31.28
N LEU A 52 13.16 -11.12 29.99
CA LEU A 52 12.59 -11.95 28.92
C LEU A 52 13.10 -13.40 28.96
N SER A 53 14.36 -13.63 29.35
CA SER A 53 14.94 -14.97 29.45
C SER A 53 14.44 -15.79 30.65
N ALA A 54 13.92 -15.11 31.69
CA ALA A 54 13.32 -15.73 32.85
C ALA A 54 11.87 -16.21 32.59
N VAL A 55 11.25 -15.74 31.49
CA VAL A 55 9.96 -16.22 31.02
C VAL A 55 10.20 -17.50 30.22
N ASN A 56 9.87 -18.66 30.80
CA ASN A 56 9.75 -19.90 30.04
C ASN A 56 8.57 -19.76 29.07
N GLY A 57 8.83 -19.26 27.85
CA GLY A 57 7.85 -18.97 26.80
C GLY A 57 7.14 -20.19 26.19
N GLN A 58 6.92 -21.25 26.97
CA GLN A 58 6.19 -22.44 26.55
C GLN A 58 4.70 -22.13 26.25
N ASP A 59 4.17 -21.02 26.78
CA ASP A 59 2.77 -20.58 26.63
C ASP A 59 2.58 -19.31 25.76
N GLY A 60 3.64 -18.83 25.10
CA GLY A 60 3.58 -17.64 24.22
C GLY A 60 3.63 -16.29 24.94
N ILE A 61 3.62 -15.20 24.17
CA ILE A 61 3.77 -13.81 24.62
C ILE A 61 2.62 -12.97 24.07
N SER A 62 1.95 -12.19 24.93
CA SER A 62 0.96 -11.19 24.52
C SER A 62 1.33 -9.82 25.08
N ILE A 63 1.45 -8.82 24.21
CA ILE A 63 1.78 -7.43 24.56
C ILE A 63 0.63 -6.54 24.12
N GLN A 64 0.02 -5.84 25.07
CA GLN A 64 -0.99 -4.82 24.78
C GLN A 64 -0.42 -3.43 25.05
N THR A 65 -0.49 -2.57 24.06
CA THR A 65 -0.08 -1.16 24.15
C THR A 65 -1.31 -0.27 24.05
N THR A 66 -1.37 0.78 24.87
CA THR A 66 -2.37 1.85 24.79
C THR A 66 -1.62 3.18 24.88
N TYR A 67 -1.99 4.14 24.04
CA TYR A 67 -1.32 5.45 23.98
C TYR A 67 -2.32 6.54 23.56
N ASN A 68 -1.97 7.81 23.75
CA ASN A 68 -2.83 8.94 23.34
C ASN A 68 -2.47 9.45 21.94
N GLU A 69 -1.18 9.54 21.65
CA GLU A 69 -0.63 10.03 20.38
C GLU A 69 0.79 9.49 20.20
N ILE A 70 1.21 9.27 18.96
CA ILE A 70 2.61 9.05 18.59
C ILE A 70 3.05 10.22 17.70
N ASN A 71 4.17 10.85 18.02
CA ASN A 71 4.78 11.89 17.21
C ASN A 71 6.13 11.40 16.70
N ILE A 72 6.34 11.45 15.39
CA ILE A 72 7.62 11.15 14.76
C ILE A 72 8.01 12.35 13.92
N ASP A 73 9.12 13.01 14.28
CA ASP A 73 9.56 14.22 13.59
C ASP A 73 9.87 13.93 12.13
N ASN A 74 10.62 12.86 11.86
CA ASN A 74 10.99 12.46 10.51
C ASN A 74 11.17 10.94 10.40
N ALA A 75 10.59 10.35 9.36
CA ALA A 75 10.94 9.02 8.87
C ALA A 75 11.54 9.16 7.46
N TYR A 76 12.55 8.36 7.14
CA TYR A 76 13.21 8.46 5.84
C TYR A 76 13.69 7.13 5.29
N TRP A 77 13.87 7.12 3.97
CA TRP A 77 14.51 6.06 3.20
C TRP A 77 15.59 6.66 2.31
N ASP A 78 16.79 6.09 2.37
CA ASP A 78 17.93 6.46 1.53
C ASP A 78 18.04 5.53 0.32
N ASP A 79 18.22 6.14 -0.85
CA ASP A 79 18.51 5.50 -2.13
C ASP A 79 19.80 6.08 -2.72
N HIS A 80 20.73 5.21 -3.07
CA HIS A 80 22.00 5.49 -3.73
C HIS A 80 21.81 5.52 -5.25
N ALA A 81 21.16 6.57 -5.73
CA ALA A 81 20.82 6.77 -7.13
C ALA A 81 22.05 7.21 -7.96
N GLY A 82 22.03 6.91 -9.26
CA GLY A 82 23.03 7.45 -10.16
C GLY A 82 22.60 8.78 -10.76
N THR A 83 23.56 9.67 -10.96
CA THR A 83 23.38 11.03 -11.49
C THR A 83 24.29 11.28 -12.68
N SER A 84 24.17 12.46 -13.29
CA SER A 84 25.10 12.87 -14.36
C SER A 84 26.57 12.89 -13.91
N ASN A 85 26.83 13.11 -12.61
CA ASN A 85 28.17 13.39 -12.07
C ASN A 85 28.69 12.30 -11.10
N SER A 86 27.82 11.44 -10.58
CA SER A 86 28.18 10.35 -9.66
C SER A 86 27.39 9.09 -9.97
N ALA A 87 28.02 7.92 -9.88
CA ALA A 87 27.34 6.63 -9.95
C ALA A 87 26.64 6.25 -8.63
N ASP A 88 26.92 7.00 -7.56
CA ASP A 88 26.43 6.75 -6.21
C ASP A 88 26.20 8.09 -5.51
N GLN A 89 24.97 8.61 -5.57
CA GLN A 89 24.53 9.77 -4.79
C GLN A 89 23.42 9.33 -3.85
N VAL A 90 23.56 9.63 -2.56
CA VAL A 90 22.48 9.43 -1.59
C VAL A 90 21.40 10.47 -1.81
N LEU A 91 20.25 10.00 -2.29
CA LEU A 91 18.97 10.69 -2.22
C LEU A 91 18.14 10.11 -1.06
N ARG A 92 17.39 10.98 -0.39
CA ARG A 92 16.63 10.66 0.82
C ARG A 92 15.19 11.06 0.62
N ALA A 93 14.29 10.09 0.57
CA ALA A 93 12.86 10.34 0.70
C ALA A 93 12.53 10.54 2.19
N GLN A 94 11.93 11.68 2.52
CA GLN A 94 11.66 12.07 3.91
C GLN A 94 10.17 12.41 4.09
N ALA A 95 9.56 11.73 5.05
CA ALA A 95 8.24 12.04 5.59
C ALA A 95 8.40 12.79 6.91
N GLY A 96 7.95 14.04 6.95
CA GLY A 96 8.11 14.94 8.09
C GLY A 96 6.80 15.19 8.84
N GLY A 97 6.91 15.36 10.16
CA GLY A 97 5.80 15.70 11.06
C GLY A 97 4.72 14.63 11.06
N ILE A 98 5.10 13.38 11.31
CA ILE A 98 4.17 12.26 11.33
C ILE A 98 3.46 12.22 12.68
N LYS A 99 2.14 12.12 12.67
CA LYS A 99 1.34 11.95 13.89
C LYS A 99 0.40 10.76 13.77
N VAL A 100 0.33 9.94 14.81
CA VAL A 100 -0.68 8.90 14.97
C VAL A 100 -1.62 9.32 16.08
N GLN A 101 -2.87 9.59 15.73
CA GLN A 101 -3.90 10.12 16.61
C GLN A 101 -5.16 9.27 16.53
N LYS A 102 -6.07 9.45 17.49
CA LYS A 102 -7.36 8.77 17.48
C LYS A 102 -8.11 9.11 16.20
N SER A 103 -8.60 8.09 15.50
CA SER A 103 -9.45 8.29 14.33
C SER A 103 -10.77 8.94 14.73
N ASN A 104 -11.16 10.02 14.05
CA ASN A 104 -12.51 10.59 14.15
C ASN A 104 -13.60 9.68 13.55
N ALA A 105 -13.22 8.55 12.93
CA ALA A 105 -14.13 7.50 12.48
C ALA A 105 -14.39 6.40 13.53
N SER A 106 -13.82 6.52 14.75
CA SER A 106 -13.91 5.49 15.79
C SER A 106 -13.93 6.09 17.19
N THR A 107 -14.66 5.44 18.11
CA THR A 107 -14.66 5.79 19.53
C THR A 107 -13.57 5.07 20.32
N GLN A 108 -12.91 4.05 19.74
CA GLN A 108 -11.89 3.25 20.40
C GLN A 108 -10.64 4.08 20.74
N THR A 109 -10.00 3.78 21.87
CA THR A 109 -8.69 4.35 22.22
C THR A 109 -7.62 3.80 21.29
N LEU A 110 -6.54 4.57 21.08
CA LEU A 110 -5.40 4.04 20.34
C LEU A 110 -4.73 2.94 21.14
N GLY A 111 -4.31 1.91 20.44
CA GLY A 111 -3.63 0.78 21.03
C GLY A 111 -3.34 -0.29 20.01
N THR A 112 -2.44 -1.18 20.36
CA THR A 112 -2.10 -2.34 19.53
C THR A 112 -1.84 -3.54 20.41
N ASN A 113 -2.44 -4.66 20.04
CA ASN A 113 -2.23 -5.95 20.66
C ASN A 113 -1.34 -6.80 19.75
N TYR A 114 -0.31 -7.39 20.33
CA TYR A 114 0.63 -8.29 19.69
C TYR A 114 0.57 -9.62 20.43
N ARG A 115 0.41 -10.72 19.70
CA ARG A 115 0.48 -12.08 20.25
C ARG A 115 1.49 -12.89 19.44
N LEU A 116 2.33 -13.63 20.13
CA LEU A 116 3.39 -14.45 19.57
C LEU A 116 3.46 -15.77 20.32
N ASP A 117 3.09 -16.86 19.66
CA ASP A 117 3.23 -18.21 20.18
C ASP A 117 4.28 -18.96 19.34
N VAL A 118 5.16 -19.71 20.00
CA VAL A 118 6.18 -20.54 19.35
C VAL A 118 6.00 -21.96 19.87
N GLY A 119 5.94 -22.93 18.96
CA GLY A 119 5.71 -24.32 19.33
C GLY A 119 6.34 -25.28 18.33
N SER A 120 6.45 -26.54 18.70
CA SER A 120 6.94 -27.59 17.82
C SER A 120 5.80 -28.38 17.23
N ASN A 121 5.82 -28.59 15.91
CA ASN A 121 4.95 -29.51 15.24
C ASN A 121 5.27 -30.95 15.71
N PRO A 122 4.33 -31.66 16.36
CA PRO A 122 4.58 -32.98 16.93
C PRO A 122 4.84 -34.06 15.86
N THR A 123 4.44 -33.81 14.61
CA THR A 123 4.63 -34.75 13.49
C THR A 123 5.98 -34.56 12.81
N THR A 124 6.44 -33.32 12.63
CA THR A 124 7.71 -33.03 11.93
C THR A 124 8.89 -32.77 12.88
N GLY A 125 8.61 -32.53 14.16
CA GLY A 125 9.60 -32.11 15.17
C GLY A 125 10.16 -30.70 14.95
N LYS A 126 9.63 -29.94 13.98
CA LYS A 126 10.11 -28.61 13.62
C LYS A 126 9.34 -27.52 14.36
N THR A 127 10.01 -26.40 14.59
CA THR A 127 9.42 -25.23 15.25
C THR A 127 8.58 -24.40 14.27
N GLY A 128 7.38 -24.05 14.68
CA GLY A 128 6.46 -23.13 14.01
C GLY A 128 6.25 -21.83 14.79
N LEU A 129 5.61 -20.88 14.14
CA LEU A 129 5.27 -19.56 14.68
C LEU A 129 3.77 -19.34 14.53
N ASP A 130 3.10 -18.81 15.55
CA ASP A 130 1.78 -18.18 15.41
C ASP A 130 1.86 -16.73 15.91
N PHE A 131 1.82 -15.80 14.96
CA PHE A 131 1.91 -14.38 15.22
C PHE A 131 0.59 -13.71 14.86
N SER A 132 0.09 -12.83 15.73
CA SER A 132 -1.01 -11.95 15.38
C SER A 132 -0.81 -10.53 15.93
N LEU A 133 -1.30 -9.58 15.15
CA LEU A 133 -1.30 -8.15 15.45
C LEU A 133 -2.70 -7.61 15.18
N GLN A 134 -3.22 -6.85 16.14
CA GLN A 134 -4.44 -6.07 15.97
C GLN A 134 -4.20 -4.64 16.44
N SER A 135 -4.34 -3.68 15.53
CA SER A 135 -4.19 -2.26 15.83
C SER A 135 -5.55 -1.58 15.77
N ASN A 136 -5.89 -0.81 16.81
CA ASN A 136 -7.14 -0.07 16.87
C ASN A 136 -7.19 1.02 15.79
N PRO A 137 -8.40 1.46 15.37
CA PRO A 137 -8.53 2.48 14.35
C PRO A 137 -7.78 3.77 14.72
N SER A 138 -7.07 4.34 13.76
CA SER A 138 -6.21 5.51 13.94
C SER A 138 -6.26 6.46 12.74
N LEU A 139 -5.87 7.70 12.99
CA LEU A 139 -5.58 8.71 11.99
C LEU A 139 -4.07 8.94 12.00
N ILE A 140 -3.40 8.51 10.94
CA ILE A 140 -1.98 8.76 10.69
C ILE A 140 -1.89 9.93 9.73
N THR A 141 -1.15 10.98 10.08
CA THR A 141 -0.93 12.15 9.23
C THR A 141 0.55 12.35 8.99
N VAL A 142 0.90 12.89 7.82
CA VAL A 142 2.25 13.27 7.42
C VAL A 142 2.15 14.68 6.85
N ASN A 143 2.83 15.63 7.49
CA ASN A 143 2.75 17.05 7.11
C ASN A 143 3.46 17.37 5.80
N SER A 144 4.52 16.64 5.47
CA SER A 144 5.23 16.84 4.21
C SER A 144 5.98 15.59 3.77
N PHE A 145 5.96 15.31 2.48
CA PHE A 145 6.85 14.35 1.83
C PHE A 145 7.79 15.08 0.86
N LYS A 146 9.10 14.85 0.98
CA LYS A 146 10.15 15.53 0.19
C LYS A 146 11.24 14.56 -0.19
N VAL A 147 12.02 14.90 -1.22
CA VAL A 147 13.27 14.21 -1.54
C VAL A 147 14.43 15.18 -1.33
N CYS A 148 15.48 14.74 -0.63
CA CYS A 148 16.67 15.53 -0.34
C CYS A 148 17.94 14.79 -0.75
N ASN A 149 19.07 15.50 -0.89
CA ASN A 149 20.38 14.86 -1.05
C ASN A 149 21.19 14.86 0.26
N SER A 150 22.37 14.24 0.24
CA SER A 150 23.30 14.19 1.38
C SER A 150 23.80 15.56 1.87
N SER A 151 23.71 16.61 1.05
CA SER A 151 24.04 18.00 1.41
C SER A 151 22.85 18.77 2.01
N SER A 152 21.74 18.09 2.34
CA SER A 152 20.51 18.68 2.89
C SER A 152 19.78 19.66 1.97
N ILE A 153 20.06 19.61 0.67
CA ILE A 153 19.25 20.29 -0.35
C ILE A 153 18.01 19.43 -0.58
N CYS A 154 16.82 20.03 -0.54
CA CYS A 154 15.54 19.32 -0.67
C CYS A 154 14.69 19.89 -1.79
N SER A 155 13.91 19.03 -2.44
CA SER A 155 12.81 19.43 -3.31
C SER A 155 11.73 20.18 -2.52
N PRO A 156 10.87 20.96 -3.21
CA PRO A 156 9.57 21.34 -2.65
C PRO A 156 8.78 20.11 -2.18
N THR A 157 7.76 20.34 -1.34
CA THR A 157 6.91 19.26 -0.83
C THR A 157 6.07 18.66 -1.96
N MET A 158 5.95 17.33 -1.97
CA MET A 158 5.04 16.61 -2.86
C MET A 158 3.59 16.64 -2.33
N GLY A 159 3.42 17.07 -1.08
CA GLY A 159 2.12 17.21 -0.43
C GLY A 159 2.07 16.63 0.98
N GLN A 160 0.85 16.50 1.47
CA GLN A 160 0.49 15.85 2.73
C GLN A 160 -0.06 14.45 2.45
N LEU A 161 0.16 13.52 3.37
CA LEU A 161 -0.43 12.17 3.34
C LEU A 161 -1.21 11.94 4.63
N ALA A 162 -2.37 11.30 4.55
CA ALA A 162 -3.01 10.76 5.73
C ALA A 162 -3.65 9.39 5.48
N ILE A 163 -3.75 8.59 6.53
CA ILE A 163 -4.44 7.31 6.55
C ILE A 163 -5.40 7.33 7.74
N GLN A 164 -6.68 7.19 7.47
CA GLN A 164 -7.74 7.19 8.48
C GLN A 164 -8.46 5.86 8.40
N THR A 165 -8.48 5.11 9.51
CA THR A 165 -9.18 3.83 9.58
C THR A 165 -10.42 3.93 10.46
N SER A 166 -11.49 3.21 10.10
CA SER A 166 -12.71 3.08 10.89
C SER A 166 -12.84 1.73 11.58
N SER A 167 -12.05 0.75 11.17
CA SER A 167 -12.01 -0.60 11.73
C SER A 167 -10.58 -1.03 12.09
N PRO A 168 -10.42 -1.94 13.08
CA PRO A 168 -9.10 -2.41 13.46
C PRO A 168 -8.34 -3.02 12.28
N LEU A 169 -7.07 -2.67 12.15
CA LEU A 169 -6.14 -3.38 11.28
C LEU A 169 -5.82 -4.72 11.94
N SER A 170 -5.80 -5.80 11.15
CA SER A 170 -5.36 -7.10 11.66
C SER A 170 -4.38 -7.80 10.72
N LEU A 171 -3.36 -8.43 11.31
CA LEU A 171 -2.39 -9.29 10.64
C LEU A 171 -2.28 -10.57 11.46
N ALA A 172 -2.30 -11.73 10.82
CA ALA A 172 -1.97 -13.00 11.45
C ALA A 172 -1.12 -13.84 10.50
N LEU A 173 -0.11 -14.51 11.03
CA LEU A 173 0.81 -15.38 10.31
C LEU A 173 1.05 -16.63 11.14
N THR A 174 0.76 -17.79 10.56
CA THR A 174 1.01 -19.09 11.19
C THR A 174 1.91 -19.93 10.29
N THR A 175 2.98 -20.49 10.84
CA THR A 175 3.92 -21.37 10.16
C THR A 175 4.13 -22.65 10.95
N GLN A 176 4.38 -23.77 10.27
CA GLN A 176 4.55 -25.07 10.93
C GLN A 176 6.00 -25.55 10.99
N ASP A 177 6.80 -25.23 9.98
CA ASP A 177 8.17 -25.73 9.83
C ASP A 177 9.16 -24.57 9.59
N GLY A 178 9.10 -23.55 10.42
CA GLY A 178 9.92 -22.33 10.35
C GLY A 178 9.30 -21.20 9.54
N LEU A 179 9.91 -20.00 9.64
CA LEU A 179 9.40 -18.77 9.03
C LEU A 179 9.60 -18.71 7.51
N PHE A 180 10.76 -19.16 7.02
CA PHE A 180 11.17 -19.06 5.61
C PHE A 180 11.36 -20.44 4.97
N ASN A 181 10.29 -21.25 4.94
CA ASN A 181 10.34 -22.60 4.39
C ASN A 181 9.47 -22.70 3.13
N ALA A 182 10.14 -22.82 1.98
CA ALA A 182 9.48 -22.97 0.69
C ALA A 182 8.63 -24.24 0.58
N ASN A 183 8.94 -25.29 1.35
CA ASN A 183 8.34 -26.62 1.22
C ASN A 183 7.26 -26.91 2.28
N SER A 184 6.94 -25.93 3.14
CA SER A 184 5.93 -26.07 4.18
C SER A 184 4.88 -24.98 4.06
N GLN A 185 3.62 -25.35 4.26
CA GLN A 185 2.52 -24.41 4.13
C GLN A 185 2.42 -23.51 5.36
N SER A 186 2.34 -22.21 5.14
CA SER A 186 1.97 -21.18 6.09
C SER A 186 0.60 -20.59 5.75
N SER A 187 -0.05 -19.99 6.74
CA SER A 187 -1.26 -19.20 6.54
C SER A 187 -1.03 -17.76 6.95
N MET A 188 -1.54 -16.83 6.15
CA MET A 188 -1.49 -15.40 6.45
C MET A 188 -2.89 -14.80 6.29
N ARG A 189 -3.27 -13.93 7.21
CA ARG A 189 -4.47 -13.11 7.10
C ARG A 189 -4.08 -11.65 7.27
N LEU A 190 -4.49 -10.81 6.32
CA LEU A 190 -4.40 -9.36 6.43
C LEU A 190 -5.81 -8.80 6.31
N GLY A 191 -6.20 -7.94 7.25
CA GLY A 191 -7.47 -7.24 7.23
C GLY A 191 -7.24 -5.75 7.37
N LEU A 192 -6.93 -5.09 6.25
CA LEU A 192 -7.02 -3.64 6.14
C LEU A 192 -8.37 -3.31 5.50
N ASN A 193 -9.31 -2.86 6.33
CA ASN A 193 -10.71 -2.71 5.96
C ASN A 193 -11.12 -1.24 6.05
N ASN A 194 -11.76 -0.75 4.99
CA ASN A 194 -12.35 0.58 4.87
C ASN A 194 -11.41 1.73 5.29
N ALA A 195 -10.14 1.69 4.87
CA ALA A 195 -9.21 2.78 5.13
C ALA A 195 -9.44 3.93 4.16
N ASN A 196 -9.45 5.17 4.64
CA ASN A 196 -9.41 6.34 3.77
C ASN A 196 -7.96 6.85 3.71
N ILE A 197 -7.38 6.90 2.51
CA ILE A 197 -6.02 7.40 2.28
C ILE A 197 -6.12 8.73 1.54
N TYR A 198 -5.53 9.79 2.09
CA TYR A 198 -5.62 11.15 1.58
C TYR A 198 -4.26 11.61 1.08
N LEU A 199 -4.23 12.16 -0.13
CA LEU A 199 -3.08 12.83 -0.73
C LEU A 199 -3.47 14.31 -0.89
N GLY A 200 -2.95 15.17 -0.02
CA GLY A 200 -3.27 16.59 0.06
C GLY A 200 -2.25 17.46 -0.64
N GLN A 201 -2.72 18.41 -1.45
CA GLN A 201 -1.88 19.44 -2.08
C GLN A 201 -2.48 20.83 -1.86
N VAL A 202 -1.61 21.80 -1.59
CA VAL A 202 -1.99 23.19 -1.40
C VAL A 202 -1.77 23.95 -2.71
N ASP A 203 -2.81 24.62 -3.21
CA ASP A 203 -2.70 25.43 -4.42
C ASP A 203 -2.05 26.81 -4.16
N ALA A 204 -1.79 27.57 -5.22
CA ALA A 204 -1.19 28.91 -5.13
C ALA A 204 -2.04 29.93 -4.33
N ARG A 205 -3.33 29.68 -4.11
CA ARG A 205 -4.24 30.48 -3.26
C ARG A 205 -4.31 29.94 -1.84
N THR A 206 -3.38 29.05 -1.50
CA THR A 206 -3.31 28.30 -0.25
C THR A 206 -4.48 27.34 -0.02
N GLN A 207 -5.29 27.01 -1.01
CA GLN A 207 -6.42 26.08 -0.82
C GLN A 207 -5.94 24.63 -0.78
N LEU A 208 -6.40 23.87 0.21
CA LEU A 208 -6.12 22.44 0.29
C LEU A 208 -7.06 21.68 -0.65
N ASN A 209 -6.50 20.83 -1.50
CA ASN A 209 -7.21 19.91 -2.35
C ASN A 209 -6.70 18.50 -2.06
N GLN A 210 -7.56 17.49 -2.20
CA GLN A 210 -7.22 16.12 -1.86
C GLN A 210 -7.64 15.14 -2.97
N LEU A 211 -6.72 14.23 -3.29
CA LEU A 211 -7.03 12.94 -3.91
C LEU A 211 -7.22 11.92 -2.79
N ILE A 212 -8.32 11.17 -2.80
CA ILE A 212 -8.69 10.29 -1.70
C ILE A 212 -8.93 8.88 -2.23
N LEU A 213 -8.27 7.89 -1.64
CA LEU A 213 -8.66 6.49 -1.77
C LEU A 213 -9.64 6.19 -0.64
N LYS A 214 -10.94 6.28 -0.94
CA LYS A 214 -12.01 5.96 0.02
C LYS A 214 -12.15 4.44 0.16
N ASN A 215 -12.50 3.97 1.36
CA ASN A 215 -12.82 2.56 1.61
C ASN A 215 -11.77 1.60 1.00
N PHE A 216 -10.50 1.96 1.09
CA PHE A 216 -9.41 1.11 0.63
C PHE A 216 -9.45 -0.19 1.42
N ASN A 217 -9.61 -1.30 0.69
CA ASN A 217 -9.59 -2.63 1.25
C ASN A 217 -8.38 -3.38 0.71
N PHE A 218 -7.65 -4.01 1.61
CA PHE A 218 -6.74 -5.09 1.29
C PHE A 218 -6.95 -6.18 2.32
N ASN A 219 -8.04 -6.92 2.10
CA ASN A 219 -8.53 -7.96 3.00
C ASN A 219 -8.38 -9.32 2.33
N PHE A 220 -7.42 -10.11 2.81
CA PHE A 220 -7.19 -11.43 2.27
C PHE A 220 -6.84 -12.47 3.33
N VAL A 221 -7.14 -13.73 2.99
CA VAL A 221 -6.64 -14.92 3.68
C VAL A 221 -5.86 -15.74 2.66
N GLY A 222 -4.60 -16.03 2.95
CA GLY A 222 -3.70 -16.81 2.12
C GLY A 222 -3.26 -18.09 2.80
N LYS A 223 -3.16 -19.17 2.03
CA LYS A 223 -2.42 -20.38 2.36
C LYS A 223 -1.33 -20.56 1.30
N GLY A 224 -0.10 -20.73 1.73
CA GLY A 224 1.02 -20.74 0.80
C GLY A 224 2.35 -20.98 1.48
N ALA A 225 3.43 -20.42 0.95
CA ALA A 225 4.76 -20.48 1.54
C ALA A 225 5.37 -19.06 1.56
N MET A 226 6.20 -18.82 2.58
CA MET A 226 7.06 -17.64 2.68
C MET A 226 8.51 -18.11 2.60
N LEU A 227 9.32 -17.47 1.78
CA LEU A 227 10.72 -17.87 1.56
C LEU A 227 11.60 -16.67 1.20
N ILE A 228 12.91 -16.83 1.40
CA ILE A 228 13.93 -15.93 0.89
C ILE A 228 14.61 -16.59 -0.31
N ASP A 229 14.68 -15.86 -1.41
CA ASP A 229 15.27 -16.28 -2.67
C ASP A 229 16.39 -15.31 -3.06
N PRO A 230 17.58 -15.80 -3.47
CA PRO A 230 18.71 -14.93 -3.82
C PRO A 230 18.41 -13.91 -4.94
N ASN A 231 17.50 -14.24 -5.86
CA ASN A 231 17.18 -13.41 -7.02
C ASN A 231 15.84 -12.68 -6.86
N ARG A 232 14.88 -13.28 -6.15
CA ARG A 232 13.52 -12.74 -5.96
C ARG A 232 13.34 -12.00 -4.63
N GLY A 233 14.30 -12.10 -3.70
CA GLY A 233 14.24 -11.48 -2.39
C GLY A 233 13.25 -12.20 -1.46
N LEU A 234 12.42 -11.45 -0.73
CA LEU A 234 11.33 -12.00 0.05
C LEU A 234 10.19 -12.38 -0.89
N VAL A 235 9.75 -13.63 -0.84
CA VAL A 235 8.65 -14.15 -1.66
C VAL A 235 7.56 -14.73 -0.78
N LEU A 236 6.33 -14.28 -1.05
CA LEU A 236 5.09 -14.89 -0.59
C LEU A 236 4.45 -15.56 -1.80
N GLN A 237 4.16 -16.85 -1.74
CA GLN A 237 3.58 -17.58 -2.88
C GLN A 237 2.52 -18.58 -2.42
N THR A 238 1.53 -18.88 -3.24
CA THR A 238 0.41 -19.76 -2.83
C THR A 238 0.78 -21.24 -2.83
N ASN A 239 1.76 -21.67 -3.61
CA ASN A 239 2.14 -23.09 -3.68
C ASN A 239 3.48 -23.31 -2.97
N THR A 240 3.67 -24.50 -2.41
CA THR A 240 4.98 -24.88 -1.87
C THR A 240 5.93 -25.31 -2.99
N GLY A 241 7.23 -25.07 -2.81
CA GLY A 241 8.27 -25.37 -3.77
C GLY A 241 8.09 -24.65 -5.11
N SER A 242 8.30 -25.38 -6.20
CA SER A 242 8.11 -24.92 -7.59
C SER A 242 6.79 -25.41 -8.21
N ASN A 243 5.85 -25.87 -7.39
CA ASN A 243 4.61 -26.46 -7.86
C ASN A 243 3.66 -25.43 -8.47
N THR A 244 2.89 -25.85 -9.48
CA THR A 244 1.84 -25.05 -10.13
C THR A 244 0.55 -25.85 -10.12
N ALA A 245 -0.52 -25.28 -9.55
CA ALA A 245 -1.84 -25.89 -9.50
C ALA A 245 -2.48 -25.85 -10.89
N ALA A 246 -2.86 -26.99 -11.46
CA ALA A 246 -3.69 -27.05 -12.66
C ALA A 246 -5.18 -26.78 -12.35
N VAL A 247 -6.02 -26.61 -13.37
CA VAL A 247 -7.47 -26.34 -13.22
C VAL A 247 -8.21 -27.49 -12.50
N GLY A 248 -7.77 -28.73 -12.68
CA GLY A 248 -8.36 -29.92 -12.03
C GLY A 248 -7.76 -30.24 -10.64
N GLN A 249 -6.83 -29.44 -10.14
CA GLN A 249 -6.26 -29.67 -8.81
C GLN A 249 -7.13 -29.08 -7.71
N THR A 250 -7.13 -29.72 -6.54
CA THR A 250 -7.83 -29.25 -5.34
C THR A 250 -6.86 -28.70 -4.30
N PRO A 251 -7.28 -27.76 -3.44
CA PRO A 251 -6.40 -27.22 -2.41
C PRO A 251 -5.92 -28.30 -1.44
N ASN A 252 -4.62 -28.25 -1.11
CA ASN A 252 -3.99 -29.13 -0.12
C ASN A 252 -2.73 -28.46 0.47
N SER A 253 -1.87 -29.22 1.16
CA SER A 253 -0.61 -28.69 1.73
C SER A 253 0.41 -28.26 0.67
N THR A 254 0.26 -28.67 -0.59
CA THR A 254 1.12 -28.27 -1.71
C THR A 254 0.53 -27.12 -2.52
N TYR A 255 -0.77 -27.19 -2.84
CA TYR A 255 -1.50 -26.22 -3.65
C TYR A 255 -2.35 -25.34 -2.74
N GLY A 256 -1.84 -24.16 -2.42
CA GLY A 256 -2.56 -23.15 -1.66
C GLY A 256 -3.24 -22.13 -2.56
N TYR A 257 -3.67 -21.03 -1.95
CA TYR A 257 -4.51 -20.01 -2.59
C TYR A 257 -4.51 -18.72 -1.77
N VAL A 258 -5.05 -17.65 -2.36
CA VAL A 258 -5.38 -16.42 -1.65
C VAL A 258 -6.83 -16.03 -1.93
N ASP A 259 -7.61 -15.79 -0.88
CA ASP A 259 -8.99 -15.35 -0.95
C ASP A 259 -9.08 -13.86 -0.63
N PHE A 260 -9.52 -13.06 -1.61
CA PHE A 260 -9.92 -11.67 -1.38
C PHE A 260 -11.36 -11.64 -0.90
N ASN A 261 -11.52 -11.56 0.42
CA ASN A 261 -12.83 -11.61 1.06
C ASN A 261 -13.47 -10.23 1.06
N ARG A 262 -14.72 -10.15 0.60
CA ARG A 262 -15.49 -8.90 0.59
C ARG A 262 -15.58 -8.30 1.98
N VAL A 263 -15.58 -6.97 2.04
CA VAL A 263 -15.61 -6.20 3.29
C VAL A 263 -16.91 -5.43 3.35
N ALA A 264 -17.62 -5.52 4.48
CA ALA A 264 -18.82 -4.72 4.68
C ALA A 264 -18.51 -3.23 4.60
N ASP A 265 -19.30 -2.48 3.84
CA ASP A 265 -19.09 -1.04 3.63
C ASP A 265 -19.09 -0.29 4.98
N SER A 266 -18.27 0.75 5.11
CA SER A 266 -18.21 1.58 6.31
C SER A 266 -19.49 2.39 6.55
N ALA A 267 -20.31 2.60 5.52
CA ALA A 267 -21.59 3.28 5.63
C ALA A 267 -22.61 2.44 6.42
N SER A 268 -23.00 2.95 7.58
CA SER A 268 -23.91 2.29 8.51
C SER A 268 -25.36 2.26 7.98
N GLY A 269 -26.06 1.14 8.17
CA GLY A 269 -27.49 1.03 7.87
C GLY A 269 -27.87 0.88 6.40
N LEU A 270 -26.91 0.80 5.48
CA LEU A 270 -27.20 0.61 4.05
C LEU A 270 -27.35 -0.88 3.70
N THR A 271 -28.52 -1.25 3.18
CA THR A 271 -28.85 -2.63 2.74
C THR A 271 -29.02 -2.75 1.22
N ALA A 272 -29.03 -1.62 0.51
CA ALA A 272 -29.32 -1.54 -0.92
C ALA A 272 -28.02 -1.48 -1.75
N GLY A 273 -27.63 -2.61 -2.36
CA GLY A 273 -26.46 -2.75 -3.25
C GLY A 273 -26.36 -4.16 -3.84
N THR A 274 -25.54 -4.36 -4.87
CA THR A 274 -25.46 -5.66 -5.58
C THR A 274 -24.89 -6.81 -4.73
N TYR A 275 -23.97 -6.51 -3.82
CA TYR A 275 -23.34 -7.51 -2.96
C TYR A 275 -23.67 -7.24 -1.52
N VAL A 276 -24.25 -8.24 -0.86
CA VAL A 276 -24.56 -8.20 0.57
C VAL A 276 -23.89 -9.38 1.27
N ASP A 277 -23.45 -9.16 2.51
CA ASP A 277 -23.00 -10.25 3.37
C ASP A 277 -24.19 -11.06 3.92
N SER A 278 -23.91 -12.11 4.69
CA SER A 278 -24.93 -12.96 5.31
C SER A 278 -25.86 -12.23 6.28
N SER A 279 -25.47 -11.04 6.74
CA SER A 279 -26.25 -10.18 7.63
C SER A 279 -27.05 -9.12 6.85
N GLY A 280 -27.03 -9.16 5.52
CA GLY A 280 -27.74 -8.23 4.64
C GLY A 280 -27.06 -6.87 4.47
N LYS A 281 -25.80 -6.71 4.92
CA LYS A 281 -25.07 -5.46 4.80
C LYS A 281 -24.33 -5.40 3.47
N VAL A 282 -24.40 -4.25 2.78
CA VAL A 282 -23.69 -4.06 1.50
C VAL A 282 -22.19 -4.19 1.68
N THR A 283 -21.52 -4.84 0.73
CA THR A 283 -20.08 -5.13 0.76
C THR A 283 -19.32 -4.57 -0.43
N ASN A 284 -18.13 -4.07 -0.16
CA ASN A 284 -17.11 -3.77 -1.16
C ASN A 284 -16.18 -4.94 -1.38
N SER A 285 -15.44 -4.88 -2.48
CA SER A 285 -14.49 -5.92 -2.87
C SER A 285 -13.38 -6.09 -1.82
N GLY A 286 -12.80 -7.29 -1.71
CA GLY A 286 -11.72 -7.57 -0.75
C GLY A 286 -10.42 -6.81 -1.04
N LEU A 287 -10.09 -6.65 -2.32
CA LEU A 287 -9.23 -5.57 -2.79
C LEU A 287 -10.14 -4.48 -3.36
N ASN A 288 -10.13 -3.27 -2.79
CA ASN A 288 -10.98 -2.16 -3.23
C ASN A 288 -10.18 -0.87 -3.30
N ILE A 289 -10.32 -0.15 -4.41
CA ILE A 289 -9.69 1.15 -4.64
C ILE A 289 -10.78 2.09 -5.16
N GLU A 290 -11.27 3.02 -4.34
CA GLU A 290 -12.19 4.08 -4.76
C GLU A 290 -11.47 5.42 -4.77
N VAL A 291 -11.24 5.96 -5.97
CA VAL A 291 -10.62 7.27 -6.15
C VAL A 291 -11.70 8.35 -6.08
N MET A 292 -11.51 9.30 -5.18
CA MET A 292 -12.35 10.49 -5.03
C MET A 292 -11.49 11.77 -5.03
N LEU A 293 -12.12 12.90 -5.33
CA LEU A 293 -11.50 14.21 -5.33
C LEU A 293 -12.27 15.14 -4.40
N SER A 294 -11.54 15.94 -3.62
CA SER A 294 -12.09 17.03 -2.81
C SER A 294 -11.33 18.32 -3.10
N SER A 295 -12.06 19.40 -3.29
CA SER A 295 -11.49 20.74 -3.50
C SER A 295 -11.88 21.69 -2.39
N ASN A 296 -11.03 22.67 -2.09
CA ASN A 296 -11.28 23.68 -1.04
C ASN A 296 -11.60 23.03 0.33
N VAL A 297 -10.78 22.05 0.71
CA VAL A 297 -10.91 21.32 1.97
C VAL A 297 -10.69 22.26 3.16
N ASP A 298 -11.56 22.15 4.16
CA ASP A 298 -11.40 22.88 5.42
C ASP A 298 -10.13 22.42 6.14
N LYS A 299 -9.14 23.32 6.21
CA LYS A 299 -7.85 23.04 6.85
C LYS A 299 -7.95 22.80 8.36
N SER A 300 -9.02 23.25 9.00
CA SER A 300 -9.24 23.01 10.43
C SER A 300 -9.69 21.57 10.72
N ASN A 301 -10.28 20.90 9.73
CA ASN A 301 -10.72 19.51 9.82
C ASN A 301 -10.60 18.79 8.46
N PRO A 302 -9.36 18.57 7.97
CA PRO A 302 -9.13 18.11 6.60
C PRO A 302 -9.51 16.65 6.35
N TYR A 303 -9.87 15.90 7.41
CA TYR A 303 -10.24 14.48 7.35
C TYR A 303 -11.66 14.26 7.88
N ALA A 304 -12.52 15.26 7.75
CA ALA A 304 -13.91 15.19 8.17
C ALA A 304 -14.67 14.11 7.39
N LEU A 305 -15.46 13.32 8.11
CA LEU A 305 -16.37 12.32 7.56
C LEU A 305 -17.83 12.75 7.73
N ASP A 306 -18.69 12.36 6.79
CA ASP A 306 -20.13 12.47 6.94
C ASP A 306 -20.72 11.32 7.77
N THR A 307 -22.04 11.30 7.94
CA THR A 307 -22.75 10.27 8.71
C THR A 307 -22.63 8.86 8.12
N THR A 308 -22.13 8.73 6.89
CA THR A 308 -21.89 7.47 6.20
C THR A 308 -20.42 7.04 6.21
N ASN A 309 -19.58 7.69 7.03
CA ASN A 309 -18.13 7.50 7.04
C ASN A 309 -17.45 7.80 5.69
N SER A 310 -18.09 8.63 4.85
CA SER A 310 -17.50 9.10 3.59
C SER A 310 -16.80 10.45 3.80
N PRO A 311 -15.66 10.71 3.15
CA PRO A 311 -15.02 12.03 3.19
C PRO A 311 -15.97 13.14 2.76
N GLN A 312 -16.13 14.18 3.58
CA GLN A 312 -17.07 15.27 3.30
C GLN A 312 -16.69 16.03 2.02
N ASN A 313 -17.70 16.49 1.29
CA ASN A 313 -17.56 17.29 0.06
C ASN A 313 -16.69 16.65 -1.04
N SER A 314 -16.52 15.33 -0.99
CA SER A 314 -15.77 14.58 -2.00
C SER A 314 -16.67 14.13 -3.16
N LYS A 315 -16.07 13.98 -4.35
CA LYS A 315 -16.72 13.47 -5.55
C LYS A 315 -16.00 12.22 -6.04
N GLY A 316 -16.75 11.15 -6.29
CA GLY A 316 -16.21 9.91 -6.83
C GLY A 316 -15.74 10.07 -8.27
N LEU A 317 -14.57 9.51 -8.57
CA LEU A 317 -14.02 9.43 -9.92
C LEU A 317 -14.16 8.02 -10.49
N ILE A 318 -13.53 7.04 -9.84
CA ILE A 318 -13.50 5.66 -10.32
C ILE A 318 -13.26 4.69 -9.18
N ARG A 319 -13.91 3.53 -9.25
CA ARG A 319 -13.69 2.37 -8.38
C ARG A 319 -13.11 1.23 -9.19
N LEU A 320 -12.13 0.54 -8.61
CA LEU A 320 -11.60 -0.74 -9.07
C LEU A 320 -11.67 -1.74 -7.91
N GLY A 321 -11.99 -3.00 -8.20
CA GLY A 321 -12.06 -4.02 -7.17
C GLY A 321 -11.72 -5.42 -7.66
N ALA A 322 -11.29 -6.27 -6.73
CA ALA A 322 -11.14 -7.71 -6.95
C ALA A 322 -11.64 -8.48 -5.72
N SER A 323 -12.27 -9.63 -5.95
CA SER A 323 -12.75 -10.54 -4.89
C SER A 323 -12.68 -11.99 -5.34
N GLY A 324 -12.70 -12.90 -4.37
CA GLY A 324 -12.63 -14.35 -4.62
C GLY A 324 -11.22 -14.90 -4.59
N ARG A 325 -11.11 -16.20 -4.93
CA ARG A 325 -9.90 -17.01 -4.79
C ARG A 325 -8.96 -16.81 -5.97
N MET A 326 -7.68 -16.57 -5.72
CA MET A 326 -6.62 -16.63 -6.73
C MET A 326 -5.61 -17.72 -6.36
N VAL A 327 -4.97 -18.28 -7.38
CA VAL A 327 -4.01 -19.39 -7.25
C VAL A 327 -2.79 -19.13 -8.13
N ASN A 328 -1.75 -19.94 -7.93
CA ASN A 328 -0.44 -19.75 -8.61
C ASN A 328 0.07 -18.31 -8.43
N SER A 329 -0.27 -17.71 -7.29
CA SER A 329 0.00 -16.31 -7.01
C SER A 329 1.31 -16.18 -6.26
N TYR A 330 2.01 -15.09 -6.51
CA TYR A 330 3.14 -14.69 -5.69
C TYR A 330 3.25 -13.17 -5.60
N LEU A 331 3.86 -12.71 -4.52
CA LEU A 331 4.39 -11.37 -4.33
C LEU A 331 5.86 -11.51 -3.98
N GLN A 332 6.73 -10.87 -4.75
CA GLN A 332 8.16 -10.82 -4.49
C GLN A 332 8.60 -9.37 -4.26
N VAL A 333 9.50 -9.16 -3.30
CA VAL A 333 10.12 -7.86 -3.02
C VAL A 333 11.62 -8.07 -2.82
N ARG A 334 12.43 -7.30 -3.53
CA ARG A 334 13.90 -7.39 -3.49
C ARG A 334 14.55 -6.03 -3.55
N GLY A 335 15.73 -5.94 -2.94
CA GLY A 335 16.66 -4.86 -3.23
C GLY A 335 17.30 -5.04 -4.61
N MET A 336 17.90 -3.99 -5.14
CA MET A 336 18.58 -4.02 -6.43
C MET A 336 19.91 -3.31 -6.38
N ASP A 337 20.87 -3.79 -7.16
CA ASP A 337 22.04 -3.03 -7.60
C ASP A 337 21.94 -2.87 -9.11
N GLY A 338 21.62 -1.66 -9.55
CA GLY A 338 21.46 -1.31 -10.96
C GLY A 338 22.65 -0.55 -11.53
N SER A 339 23.80 -0.53 -10.86
CA SER A 339 24.94 0.34 -11.20
C SER A 339 25.46 0.11 -12.61
N SER A 340 25.34 -1.13 -13.11
CA SER A 340 25.67 -1.54 -14.47
C SER A 340 24.48 -1.60 -15.43
N ASP A 341 23.23 -1.55 -14.92
CA ASP A 341 22.01 -1.68 -15.72
C ASP A 341 21.57 -0.33 -16.29
N LYS A 342 21.89 -0.11 -17.56
CA LYS A 342 21.50 1.09 -18.34
C LYS A 342 20.26 0.85 -19.19
N THR A 343 19.63 -0.32 -19.08
CA THR A 343 18.55 -0.77 -19.96
C THR A 343 17.18 -0.63 -19.32
N THR A 344 17.10 -0.82 -18.01
CA THR A 344 15.83 -0.71 -17.29
C THR A 344 15.33 0.73 -17.25
N LEU A 345 16.15 1.68 -16.81
CA LEU A 345 15.79 3.10 -16.71
C LEU A 345 16.60 4.04 -17.60
N GLY A 346 17.70 3.57 -18.20
CA GLY A 346 18.61 4.43 -18.96
C GLY A 346 19.78 4.97 -18.15
N THR A 347 20.46 5.95 -18.73
CA THR A 347 21.58 6.66 -18.11
C THR A 347 21.13 8.00 -17.55
N ALA A 348 21.69 8.39 -16.41
CA ALA A 348 21.40 9.68 -15.79
C ALA A 348 21.90 10.85 -16.66
N ASN A 349 21.22 11.98 -16.60
CA ASN A 349 21.58 13.17 -17.36
C ASN A 349 21.26 14.47 -16.61
N THR A 350 21.90 15.56 -17.03
CA THR A 350 21.63 16.90 -16.49
C THR A 350 20.28 17.44 -16.98
N ALA A 351 19.82 18.54 -16.39
CA ALA A 351 18.61 19.24 -16.83
C ALA A 351 18.69 19.76 -18.28
N SER A 352 19.89 20.01 -18.79
CA SER A 352 20.11 20.32 -20.21
C SER A 352 20.01 19.10 -21.13
N GLY A 353 19.89 17.88 -20.58
CA GLY A 353 19.86 16.62 -21.31
C GLY A 353 21.25 16.04 -21.63
N THR A 354 22.32 16.54 -21.00
CA THR A 354 23.67 16.04 -21.22
C THR A 354 23.84 14.71 -20.50
N GLY A 355 23.97 13.62 -21.26
CA GLY A 355 24.06 12.25 -20.72
C GLY A 355 25.37 11.94 -20.00
N SER A 356 25.31 11.01 -19.04
CA SER A 356 26.48 10.39 -18.40
C SER A 356 26.60 8.90 -18.75
N SER A 357 27.66 8.26 -18.24
CA SER A 357 27.83 6.80 -18.30
C SER A 357 27.18 6.05 -17.13
N ASN A 358 26.55 6.75 -16.19
CA ASN A 358 26.01 6.18 -14.96
C ASN A 358 24.57 5.73 -15.17
N SER A 359 24.20 4.56 -14.64
CA SER A 359 22.79 4.14 -14.59
C SER A 359 21.98 5.04 -13.68
N ILE A 360 20.72 5.32 -14.03
CA ILE A 360 19.78 6.03 -13.15
C ILE A 360 19.51 5.23 -11.86
N LEU A 361 19.44 3.89 -11.97
CA LEU A 361 19.15 3.02 -10.82
C LEU A 361 20.21 3.15 -9.72
N GLY A 362 21.47 3.44 -10.07
CA GLY A 362 22.54 3.46 -9.08
C GLY A 362 22.74 2.10 -8.39
N ASN A 363 23.30 2.09 -7.18
CA ASN A 363 23.65 0.85 -6.48
C ASN A 363 22.59 0.37 -5.47
N SER A 364 21.48 1.10 -5.33
CA SER A 364 20.32 0.64 -4.55
C SER A 364 19.00 0.88 -5.28
N GLY A 365 17.92 0.32 -4.73
CA GLY A 365 16.59 0.45 -5.28
C GLY A 365 15.71 -0.69 -4.79
N ILE A 366 14.41 -0.57 -5.03
CA ILE A 366 13.44 -1.61 -4.65
C ILE A 366 12.76 -2.10 -5.91
N ALA A 367 12.74 -3.41 -6.11
CA ALA A 367 11.88 -4.03 -7.11
C ALA A 367 10.86 -4.94 -6.47
N PHE A 368 9.65 -4.90 -7.00
CA PHE A 368 8.59 -5.85 -6.66
C PHE A 368 7.95 -6.43 -7.91
N ARG A 369 7.33 -7.59 -7.78
CA ARG A 369 6.49 -8.20 -8.80
C ARG A 369 5.40 -8.99 -8.13
N MET A 370 4.20 -8.94 -8.69
CA MET A 370 3.09 -9.79 -8.29
C MET A 370 2.51 -10.50 -9.49
N LYS A 371 2.07 -11.73 -9.28
CA LYS A 371 1.31 -12.51 -10.24
C LYS A 371 0.17 -13.21 -9.52
N GLY A 372 -0.95 -13.41 -10.20
CA GLY A 372 -2.01 -14.30 -9.75
C GLY A 372 -2.84 -14.82 -10.90
N GLU A 373 -3.26 -16.08 -10.81
CA GLU A 373 -4.25 -16.67 -11.71
C GLU A 373 -5.63 -16.61 -11.06
N PHE A 374 -6.61 -16.21 -11.87
CA PHE A 374 -7.99 -16.06 -11.46
C PHE A 374 -8.68 -17.41 -11.50
N THR A 375 -9.27 -17.84 -10.38
CA THR A 375 -10.12 -19.03 -10.40
C THR A 375 -11.41 -18.70 -11.14
N LYS A 376 -11.84 -19.62 -12.00
CA LYS A 376 -13.08 -19.51 -12.76
C LYS A 376 -14.20 -20.32 -12.11
N ASP A 377 -15.41 -20.19 -12.63
CA ASP A 377 -16.53 -21.02 -12.16
C ASP A 377 -16.18 -22.51 -12.38
N ASN A 378 -16.50 -23.35 -11.39
CA ASN A 378 -16.19 -24.79 -11.37
C ASN A 378 -14.68 -25.16 -11.39
N ASP A 379 -13.79 -24.22 -11.06
CA ASP A 379 -12.38 -24.54 -10.85
C ASP A 379 -12.21 -25.42 -9.60
N SER A 380 -11.49 -26.54 -9.70
CA SER A 380 -11.32 -27.47 -8.58
C SER A 380 -10.57 -26.84 -7.39
N MET A 381 -9.80 -25.77 -7.63
CA MET A 381 -9.12 -25.01 -6.57
C MET A 381 -10.08 -24.18 -5.70
N LEU A 382 -11.35 -24.05 -6.08
CA LEU A 382 -12.37 -23.45 -5.21
C LEU A 382 -12.64 -24.30 -3.96
N GLY A 383 -12.44 -25.62 -4.02
CA GLY A 383 -12.79 -26.51 -2.91
C GLY A 383 -14.26 -26.36 -2.49
N SER A 384 -14.54 -26.53 -1.20
CA SER A 384 -15.90 -26.43 -0.65
C SER A 384 -16.31 -25.00 -0.26
N ASP A 385 -15.35 -24.09 -0.08
CA ASP A 385 -15.54 -22.78 0.55
C ASP A 385 -15.16 -21.58 -0.33
N GLY A 386 -14.37 -21.81 -1.38
CA GLY A 386 -13.86 -20.76 -2.26
C GLY A 386 -14.92 -20.18 -3.19
N LYS A 387 -14.71 -18.93 -3.59
CA LYS A 387 -15.51 -18.23 -4.62
C LYS A 387 -14.63 -17.91 -5.82
N ALA A 388 -15.17 -18.08 -7.02
CA ALA A 388 -14.47 -17.70 -8.25
C ALA A 388 -14.07 -16.23 -8.21
N THR A 389 -12.94 -15.89 -8.84
CA THR A 389 -12.47 -14.51 -8.88
C THR A 389 -13.45 -13.65 -9.69
N THR A 390 -13.76 -12.47 -9.16
CA THR A 390 -14.43 -11.40 -9.90
C THR A 390 -13.60 -10.12 -9.83
N LEU A 391 -13.64 -9.35 -10.91
CA LEU A 391 -13.05 -8.01 -11.00
C LEU A 391 -14.18 -7.00 -11.21
N GLU A 392 -14.05 -5.81 -10.63
CA GLU A 392 -15.08 -4.77 -10.64
C GLU A 392 -14.48 -3.43 -11.11
N ILE A 393 -15.22 -2.70 -11.94
CA ILE A 393 -14.94 -1.29 -12.31
C ILE A 393 -16.23 -0.48 -12.21
N GLY A 394 -16.19 0.77 -11.76
CA GLY A 394 -17.39 1.60 -11.70
C GLY A 394 -17.16 2.97 -11.10
N GLY A 395 -18.24 3.63 -10.68
CA GLY A 395 -18.16 4.87 -9.91
C GLY A 395 -17.70 4.64 -8.47
N ALA A 396 -16.94 5.58 -7.93
CA ALA A 396 -16.52 5.59 -6.52
C ALA A 396 -17.58 6.25 -5.61
N GLY A 397 -17.62 5.84 -4.34
CA GLY A 397 -18.57 6.38 -3.37
C GLY A 397 -19.95 5.72 -3.39
N LEU A 398 -20.90 6.39 -2.75
CA LEU A 398 -22.28 5.95 -2.63
C LEU A 398 -23.11 6.31 -3.88
N ASN A 399 -24.19 5.56 -4.11
CA ASN A 399 -25.14 5.78 -5.21
C ASN A 399 -24.45 5.76 -6.60
N ALA A 400 -23.59 4.78 -6.81
CA ALA A 400 -22.83 4.59 -8.05
C ALA A 400 -23.18 3.28 -8.75
N TYR A 401 -22.94 3.24 -10.06
CA TYR A 401 -23.08 2.05 -10.90
C TYR A 401 -21.70 1.54 -11.31
N GLY A 402 -21.62 0.25 -11.60
CA GLY A 402 -20.41 -0.40 -12.04
C GLY A 402 -20.67 -1.60 -12.93
N PHE A 403 -19.60 -2.34 -13.19
CA PHE A 403 -19.55 -3.52 -14.01
C PHE A 403 -18.63 -4.55 -13.37
N GLU A 404 -19.10 -5.79 -13.26
CA GLU A 404 -18.32 -6.94 -12.82
C GLU A 404 -17.92 -7.80 -14.02
N PHE A 405 -16.65 -8.20 -14.02
CA PHE A 405 -16.08 -9.24 -14.85
C PHE A 405 -15.98 -10.54 -14.04
N GLY A 406 -16.73 -11.55 -14.44
CA GLY A 406 -16.74 -12.88 -13.85
C GLY A 406 -16.34 -13.97 -14.85
N ASN A 407 -16.17 -15.19 -14.31
CA ASN A 407 -15.77 -16.40 -15.04
C ASN A 407 -14.56 -16.12 -15.96
N LEU A 408 -13.45 -15.71 -15.32
CA LEU A 408 -12.26 -15.19 -15.99
C LEU A 408 -11.41 -16.34 -16.53
N THR A 409 -11.26 -16.39 -17.84
CA THR A 409 -10.51 -17.45 -18.55
C THR A 409 -9.33 -16.88 -19.32
N GLY A 410 -8.38 -17.71 -19.73
CA GLY A 410 -7.42 -17.33 -20.76
C GLY A 410 -8.08 -17.23 -22.14
N LEU A 411 -7.25 -16.97 -23.16
CA LEU A 411 -7.71 -17.03 -24.55
C LEU A 411 -8.31 -18.41 -24.87
N ASN A 412 -7.61 -19.46 -24.43
CA ASN A 412 -8.18 -20.80 -24.31
C ASN A 412 -9.08 -20.85 -23.08
N SER A 413 -10.37 -21.15 -23.27
CA SER A 413 -11.36 -21.22 -22.19
C SER A 413 -11.07 -22.32 -21.15
N ALA A 414 -10.23 -23.30 -21.50
CA ALA A 414 -9.77 -24.33 -20.57
C ALA A 414 -8.78 -23.79 -19.52
N THR A 415 -8.07 -22.70 -19.80
CA THR A 415 -7.05 -22.14 -18.90
C THR A 415 -7.60 -21.01 -18.05
N ARG A 416 -6.93 -20.72 -16.93
CA ARG A 416 -7.23 -19.55 -16.10
C ARG A 416 -6.81 -18.26 -16.80
N GLY A 417 -7.55 -17.19 -16.52
CA GLY A 417 -7.04 -15.84 -16.79
C GLY A 417 -6.02 -15.44 -15.73
N TYR A 418 -5.15 -14.47 -16.01
CA TYR A 418 -4.17 -14.03 -15.03
C TYR A 418 -3.79 -12.56 -15.16
N PHE A 419 -3.19 -12.05 -14.09
CA PHE A 419 -2.46 -10.80 -14.06
C PHE A 419 -1.02 -11.05 -13.61
N ASP A 420 -0.07 -10.40 -14.26
CA ASP A 420 1.33 -10.31 -13.87
C ASP A 420 1.74 -8.84 -13.95
N SER A 421 2.22 -8.26 -12.86
CA SER A 421 2.63 -6.86 -12.85
C SER A 421 3.90 -6.60 -13.67
N GLY A 422 4.60 -7.66 -14.11
CA GLY A 422 5.98 -7.55 -14.53
C GLY A 422 6.86 -7.09 -13.36
N ASN A 423 8.10 -6.69 -13.67
CA ASN A 423 8.95 -6.05 -12.66
C ASN A 423 8.54 -4.59 -12.49
N ILE A 424 8.25 -4.19 -11.26
CA ILE A 424 8.02 -2.80 -10.89
C ILE A 424 9.22 -2.32 -10.07
N TYR A 425 9.81 -1.23 -10.49
CA TYR A 425 11.00 -0.61 -9.91
C TYR A 425 10.61 0.69 -9.22
N LEU A 426 11.10 0.90 -8.00
CA LEU A 426 10.92 2.09 -7.19
C LEU A 426 12.30 2.61 -6.79
N ASN A 427 12.60 3.84 -7.22
CA ASN A 427 13.88 4.50 -7.01
C ASN A 427 13.66 6.00 -6.81
N LEU A 428 14.66 6.67 -6.25
CA LEU A 428 14.78 8.12 -6.29
C LEU A 428 15.66 8.49 -7.49
N ALA A 429 15.44 9.66 -8.08
CA ALA A 429 16.19 10.06 -9.26
C ALA A 429 16.50 11.56 -9.30
N ASP A 430 17.68 11.88 -9.82
CA ASP A 430 18.17 13.19 -10.24
C ASP A 430 18.58 13.08 -11.72
N THR A 431 17.57 13.22 -12.59
CA THR A 431 17.71 13.03 -14.04
C THR A 431 16.57 13.73 -14.78
N LYS A 432 16.78 14.07 -16.06
CA LYS A 432 15.75 14.63 -16.94
C LYS A 432 14.89 13.58 -17.61
N THR A 433 15.47 12.43 -17.91
CA THR A 433 14.79 11.42 -18.75
C THR A 433 14.83 10.03 -18.12
N LEU A 434 13.78 9.27 -18.37
CA LEU A 434 13.72 7.83 -18.15
C LEU A 434 13.58 7.10 -19.50
N LEU A 435 14.28 5.98 -19.64
CA LEU A 435 14.19 5.13 -20.83
C LEU A 435 13.02 4.15 -20.72
N MET A 436 12.31 3.96 -21.82
CA MET A 436 11.39 2.85 -22.07
C MET A 436 12.11 1.76 -22.86
N PRO A 437 11.74 0.47 -22.71
CA PRO A 437 12.36 -0.60 -23.50
C PRO A 437 12.23 -0.35 -25.00
N ASN A 438 13.37 -0.30 -25.68
CA ASN A 438 13.43 -0.04 -27.11
C ASN A 438 12.88 -1.25 -27.90
N ASN A 439 11.91 -1.01 -28.79
CA ASN A 439 11.36 -2.04 -29.66
C ASN A 439 12.04 -2.04 -31.04
N ALA A 440 13.01 -2.94 -31.22
CA ALA A 440 13.75 -3.08 -32.47
C ALA A 440 12.84 -3.44 -33.67
N THR A 441 11.75 -4.18 -33.44
CA THR A 441 10.78 -4.50 -34.50
C THR A 441 10.07 -3.25 -35.00
N LEU A 442 9.59 -2.38 -34.10
CA LEU A 442 8.96 -1.11 -34.49
C LEU A 442 9.96 -0.16 -35.18
N ASN A 443 11.22 -0.13 -34.73
CA ASN A 443 12.27 0.64 -35.39
C ASN A 443 12.60 0.13 -36.81
N ALA A 444 12.40 -1.15 -37.08
CA ALA A 444 12.63 -1.73 -38.38
C ALA A 444 11.48 -1.45 -39.37
N ILE A 445 10.26 -1.20 -38.88
CA ILE A 445 9.10 -0.86 -39.71
C ILE A 445 9.35 0.49 -40.38
N ARG A 446 9.30 0.51 -41.72
CA ARG A 446 9.42 1.73 -42.53
C ARG A 446 8.05 2.37 -42.75
N LEU A 447 7.99 3.69 -42.60
CA LEU A 447 6.85 4.53 -42.98
C LEU A 447 7.36 5.61 -43.93
N GLY A 448 7.18 5.40 -45.24
CA GLY A 448 7.77 6.26 -46.27
C GLY A 448 9.31 6.24 -46.21
N SER A 449 9.92 7.43 -46.14
CA SER A 449 11.38 7.59 -46.02
C SER A 449 11.91 7.44 -44.60
N GLY A 450 11.05 7.29 -43.59
CA GLY A 450 11.41 7.16 -42.18
C GLY A 450 11.15 5.78 -41.59
N THR A 451 11.40 5.65 -40.29
CA THR A 451 10.99 4.50 -39.46
C THR A 451 9.74 4.86 -38.66
N LEU A 452 8.96 3.86 -38.26
CA LEU A 452 7.78 4.08 -37.41
C LEU A 452 8.17 4.65 -36.05
N THR A 453 9.28 4.19 -35.49
CA THR A 453 9.90 4.76 -34.29
C THR A 453 11.42 4.82 -34.45
N THR A 454 12.06 5.62 -33.61
CA THR A 454 13.50 5.78 -33.43
C THR A 454 13.86 5.54 -31.97
N ALA A 455 15.15 5.39 -31.64
CA ALA A 455 15.57 5.22 -30.24
C ALA A 455 15.18 6.42 -29.34
N ALA A 456 15.08 7.62 -29.90
CA ALA A 456 14.68 8.82 -29.17
C ALA A 456 13.21 8.77 -28.71
N ASP A 457 12.34 8.09 -29.45
CA ASP A 457 10.91 7.97 -29.13
C ASP A 457 10.65 7.14 -27.86
N TYR A 458 11.66 6.40 -27.38
CA TYR A 458 11.61 5.64 -26.14
C TYR A 458 12.16 6.42 -24.94
N GLN A 459 12.54 7.69 -25.09
CA GLN A 459 12.98 8.54 -24.00
C GLN A 459 11.83 9.38 -23.46
N HIS A 460 11.48 9.17 -22.19
CA HIS A 460 10.44 9.92 -21.48
C HIS A 460 11.08 11.07 -20.69
N ASN A 461 10.86 12.31 -21.12
CA ASN A 461 11.19 13.49 -20.31
C ASN A 461 10.27 13.56 -19.09
N ILE A 462 10.83 13.51 -17.89
CA ILE A 462 10.05 13.56 -16.65
C ILE A 462 9.86 14.98 -16.10
N HIS A 463 10.62 15.96 -16.62
CA HIS A 463 10.40 17.39 -16.38
C HIS A 463 10.94 18.23 -17.56
N ARG A 464 10.61 19.53 -17.60
CA ARG A 464 11.03 20.45 -18.67
C ARG A 464 12.12 21.46 -18.29
N ASP A 465 12.43 21.60 -16.99
CA ASP A 465 13.51 22.47 -16.52
C ASP A 465 14.84 22.17 -17.23
N THR A 466 15.57 23.21 -17.62
CA THR A 466 16.85 23.12 -18.35
C THR A 466 18.06 23.44 -17.49
N VAL A 467 17.85 23.90 -16.25
CA VAL A 467 18.87 24.36 -15.31
C VAL A 467 19.09 23.32 -14.22
N THR A 468 18.02 22.86 -13.57
CA THR A 468 18.10 21.94 -12.43
C THR A 468 17.12 20.79 -12.57
N ASN A 469 17.60 19.56 -12.30
CA ASN A 469 16.73 18.40 -12.19
C ASN A 469 16.00 18.46 -10.82
N PRO A 470 14.67 18.34 -10.78
CA PRO A 470 13.97 18.12 -9.53
C PRO A 470 14.27 16.69 -9.04
N PHE A 471 14.56 16.55 -7.75
CA PHE A 471 14.60 15.23 -7.14
C PHE A 471 13.21 14.60 -7.19
N SER A 472 13.14 13.38 -7.70
CA SER A 472 11.88 12.69 -8.00
C SER A 472 11.84 11.29 -7.39
N LEU A 473 10.63 10.86 -7.03
CA LEU A 473 10.31 9.45 -6.83
C LEU A 473 9.87 8.88 -8.17
N ILE A 474 10.54 7.84 -8.63
CA ILE A 474 10.24 7.19 -9.90
C ILE A 474 9.66 5.80 -9.69
N LEU A 475 8.70 5.45 -10.53
CA LEU A 475 8.12 4.12 -10.67
C LEU A 475 8.25 3.69 -12.12
N ALA A 476 8.81 2.51 -12.35
CA ALA A 476 8.90 1.94 -13.68
C ALA A 476 8.35 0.52 -13.70
N MET A 477 7.44 0.24 -14.63
CA MET A 477 6.88 -1.08 -14.86
C MET A 477 7.48 -1.69 -16.11
N ARG A 478 7.94 -2.95 -16.02
CA ARG A 478 8.53 -3.68 -17.14
C ARG A 478 7.86 -5.03 -17.32
N GLY A 479 7.18 -5.20 -18.45
CA GLY A 479 6.54 -6.45 -18.85
C GLY A 479 5.27 -6.80 -18.09
N ALA A 480 4.42 -5.82 -17.79
CA ALA A 480 3.12 -6.10 -17.18
C ALA A 480 2.17 -6.77 -18.18
N GLU A 481 1.42 -7.76 -17.72
CA GLU A 481 0.49 -8.54 -18.52
C GLU A 481 -0.84 -8.71 -17.79
N PHE A 482 -1.93 -8.53 -18.53
CA PHE A 482 -3.25 -8.91 -18.10
C PHE A 482 -3.85 -9.77 -19.20
N GLN A 483 -3.98 -11.06 -18.94
CA GLN A 483 -4.48 -12.04 -19.90
C GLN A 483 -5.70 -12.72 -19.31
N ALA A 484 -6.81 -12.00 -19.31
CA ALA A 484 -8.09 -12.53 -18.86
C ALA A 484 -9.23 -12.10 -19.79
N PHE A 485 -10.07 -13.07 -20.13
CA PHE A 485 -11.30 -12.91 -20.89
C PHE A 485 -12.47 -13.18 -19.95
N SER A 486 -13.29 -12.16 -19.70
CA SER A 486 -14.53 -12.35 -18.95
C SER A 486 -15.55 -13.05 -19.83
N ARG A 487 -16.06 -14.18 -19.32
CA ARG A 487 -17.17 -14.92 -19.95
C ARG A 487 -18.53 -14.56 -19.36
N ARG A 488 -18.54 -13.79 -18.27
CA ARG A 488 -19.74 -13.26 -17.61
C ARG A 488 -19.54 -11.80 -17.22
N GLY A 489 -20.22 -10.90 -17.89
CA GLY A 489 -20.36 -9.49 -17.56
C GLY A 489 -21.68 -9.22 -16.86
N ARG A 490 -21.70 -8.37 -15.84
CA ARG A 490 -22.94 -7.87 -15.24
C ARG A 490 -22.79 -6.46 -14.69
N PHE A 491 -23.89 -5.71 -14.68
CA PHE A 491 -23.90 -4.40 -14.05
C PHE A 491 -24.07 -4.53 -12.53
N THR A 492 -23.44 -3.63 -11.80
CA THR A 492 -23.44 -3.62 -10.34
C THR A 492 -23.81 -2.23 -9.81
N THR A 493 -24.20 -2.18 -8.55
CA THR A 493 -24.60 -0.99 -7.81
C THR A 493 -23.85 -0.94 -6.49
N SER A 494 -23.33 0.24 -6.15
CA SER A 494 -22.77 0.51 -4.82
C SER A 494 -23.89 0.74 -3.80
N ALA A 495 -23.50 0.92 -2.54
CA ALA A 495 -24.44 1.18 -1.47
C ALA A 495 -25.24 2.48 -1.73
N ASN A 496 -26.49 2.53 -1.25
CA ASN A 496 -27.39 3.68 -1.33
C ASN A 496 -28.01 3.97 -2.72
N VAL A 497 -27.91 3.04 -3.68
CA VAL A 497 -28.74 3.11 -4.90
C VAL A 497 -30.17 2.71 -4.54
N ALA A 498 -31.13 3.60 -4.76
CA ALA A 498 -32.54 3.36 -4.46
C ALA A 498 -33.03 2.04 -5.07
N ALA A 499 -33.83 1.26 -4.35
CA ALA A 499 -34.24 -0.09 -4.77
C ALA A 499 -34.89 -0.12 -6.17
N ALA A 500 -35.69 0.90 -6.52
CA ALA A 500 -36.30 1.03 -7.84
C ALA A 500 -35.30 1.25 -8.99
N ASN A 501 -34.08 1.68 -8.67
CA ASN A 501 -32.99 1.95 -9.62
C ASN A 501 -31.93 0.83 -9.63
N GLN A 502 -32.13 -0.24 -8.87
CA GLN A 502 -31.24 -1.41 -8.91
C GLN A 502 -31.59 -2.30 -10.10
N PHE A 503 -30.60 -3.05 -10.57
CA PHE A 503 -30.81 -4.03 -11.65
C PHE A 503 -31.67 -5.19 -11.12
N ALA A 504 -32.83 -5.41 -11.77
CA ALA A 504 -33.77 -6.46 -11.38
C ALA A 504 -33.22 -7.88 -11.59
N ASP A 505 -32.36 -8.07 -12.60
CA ASP A 505 -31.59 -9.29 -12.81
C ASP A 505 -30.16 -9.10 -12.28
N ASN A 506 -29.70 -10.04 -11.46
CA ASN A 506 -28.36 -10.03 -10.88
C ASN A 506 -27.25 -10.46 -11.85
N GLY A 507 -27.61 -10.85 -13.08
CA GLY A 507 -26.71 -11.14 -14.19
C GLY A 507 -25.80 -12.35 -13.98
N LEU A 508 -26.07 -13.19 -12.98
CA LEU A 508 -25.22 -14.34 -12.64
C LEU A 508 -25.18 -15.43 -13.72
N ASN A 509 -26.20 -15.46 -14.59
CA ASN A 509 -26.32 -16.40 -15.70
C ASN A 509 -25.93 -15.81 -17.06
N ASN A 510 -25.38 -14.60 -17.10
CA ASN A 510 -24.96 -13.96 -18.35
C ASN A 510 -23.85 -14.77 -19.05
N GLN A 511 -23.95 -14.92 -20.37
CA GLN A 511 -23.02 -15.67 -21.23
C GLN A 511 -22.18 -14.76 -22.16
N TRP A 512 -22.18 -13.46 -21.89
CA TRP A 512 -21.39 -12.46 -22.59
C TRP A 512 -20.44 -11.79 -21.59
N GLY A 513 -19.37 -11.16 -22.07
CA GLY A 513 -18.46 -10.40 -21.22
C GLY A 513 -17.53 -9.52 -22.05
N LEU A 514 -16.67 -8.78 -21.35
CA LEU A 514 -15.69 -7.88 -21.95
C LEU A 514 -14.27 -8.40 -21.65
N ALA A 515 -13.39 -8.31 -22.64
CA ALA A 515 -11.98 -8.65 -22.48
C ALA A 515 -11.14 -7.39 -22.75
N LEU A 516 -10.21 -7.10 -21.83
CA LEU A 516 -9.28 -5.97 -21.93
C LEU A 516 -7.84 -6.47 -21.74
N PRO A 517 -7.36 -7.43 -22.55
CA PRO A 517 -6.02 -7.95 -22.36
C PRO A 517 -4.96 -6.93 -22.80
N PHE A 518 -3.87 -6.85 -22.05
CA PHE A 518 -2.66 -6.15 -22.46
C PHE A 518 -1.45 -7.05 -22.25
N TYR A 519 -0.46 -6.88 -23.13
CA TYR A 519 0.73 -7.71 -23.20
C TYR A 519 1.96 -6.83 -23.13
N ASN A 520 2.94 -7.21 -22.31
CA ASN A 520 4.22 -6.53 -22.19
C ASN A 520 4.08 -5.00 -22.03
N LEU A 521 3.14 -4.54 -21.20
CA LEU A 521 2.95 -3.13 -20.90
C LEU A 521 4.17 -2.64 -20.12
N ASN A 522 4.82 -1.62 -20.66
CA ASN A 522 5.90 -0.90 -20.03
C ASN A 522 5.42 0.52 -19.71
N ALA A 523 5.75 1.02 -18.53
CA ALA A 523 5.34 2.34 -18.09
C ALA A 523 6.43 2.98 -17.23
N ASN A 524 6.51 4.31 -17.28
CA ASN A 524 7.35 5.13 -16.42
C ASN A 524 6.47 6.21 -15.80
N ALA A 525 6.60 6.42 -14.50
CA ALA A 525 5.99 7.53 -13.77
C ALA A 525 7.06 8.18 -12.90
N ALA A 526 7.01 9.50 -12.81
CA ALA A 526 7.87 10.28 -11.93
C ALA A 526 6.98 11.29 -11.18
N VAL A 527 7.24 11.43 -9.88
CA VAL A 527 6.53 12.38 -9.03
C VAL A 527 7.56 13.20 -8.28
N TYR A 528 7.42 14.51 -8.31
CA TYR A 528 8.27 15.46 -7.61
C TYR A 528 7.46 16.67 -7.14
N GLY A 529 7.95 17.35 -6.11
CA GLY A 529 7.32 18.57 -5.61
C GLY A 529 7.73 19.77 -6.46
N VAL A 530 6.79 20.68 -6.74
CA VAL A 530 7.05 21.92 -7.47
C VAL A 530 6.21 23.07 -6.92
N ASP A 531 6.82 24.23 -6.75
CA ASP A 531 6.14 25.48 -6.42
C ASP A 531 6.04 26.34 -7.69
N ALA A 532 5.16 25.93 -8.62
CA ALA A 532 4.98 26.62 -9.90
C ALA A 532 3.50 26.70 -10.31
N PRO A 533 3.12 27.68 -11.16
CA PRO A 533 1.80 27.70 -11.78
C PRO A 533 1.52 26.39 -12.53
N ALA A 534 0.37 25.77 -12.27
CA ALA A 534 0.00 24.48 -12.87
C ALA A 534 0.02 24.52 -14.42
N ASN A 535 -0.34 25.65 -15.02
CA ASN A 535 -0.30 25.84 -16.47
C ASN A 535 1.12 25.86 -17.06
N GLY A 536 2.15 26.18 -16.27
CA GLY A 536 3.56 26.17 -16.68
C GLY A 536 4.27 24.83 -16.43
N ALA A 537 3.78 24.03 -15.47
CA ALA A 537 4.41 22.79 -15.04
C ALA A 537 3.95 21.53 -15.81
N TYR A 538 2.72 21.50 -16.34
CA TYR A 538 2.08 20.25 -16.80
C TYR A 538 1.69 20.16 -18.29
N TYR A 539 2.03 21.15 -19.13
CA TYR A 539 1.80 21.00 -20.58
C TYR A 539 2.89 20.13 -21.22
N TYR A 540 2.52 18.87 -21.48
CA TYR A 540 3.14 18.02 -22.49
C TYR A 540 2.51 18.40 -23.84
N THR A 541 3.23 19.17 -24.65
CA THR A 541 2.88 19.39 -26.06
C THR A 541 3.37 18.24 -26.91
#